data_AF-A0A2M7FZ16-F1
#
_entry.id   AF-A0A2M7FZ16-F1
#
_cell.length_a   1.000
_cell.length_b   1.000
_cell.length_c   1.000
_cell.angle_alpha   90.00
_cell.angle_beta   90.00
_cell.angle_gamma   90.00
#
_symmetry.space_group_name_H-M   'P 1'
#
loop_
_entity.id
_entity.type
_entity.pdbx_description
1 polymer ?
#
loop_
_entity_poly.entity_id
_entity_poly.type
_entity_poly.pdbx_seq_one_letter_code
_entity_poly.pdbx_strand_id
1 'polypeptide(L)'
;MNIVQPTCTCRAKRRQVQVVGWLYNKEKLKKELINRVVLADSEIEALVHKSQLLEKHDPQNIQNCCYILRVGKVFQSQTGDEEVIGLTSNSQGKGKTRKVVYEIGPSETKIVKTLEYIKMPDNICATYSPLYRLSSKGVMLLNASIVEPGYEGPLSCFLVNFSSERVTFFPEDDIAKMIFHKLDNTPVNLKRKIISETNYERDLAMAAKKYHQTFLDVTSISEKAAENAEKKLKTFALSTSVTLILIVAFATAEPLLSKWLYERTGIYTLTQRIEDTKLLKDLQNAELLAKIEELKLEVQKLKSTQVPGKSK
;
A
#
# COMPACT_ATOMS: atom_id res chain seq x y z
N MET A 1 78.51 -71.19 -16.63
CA MET A 1 77.07 -71.37 -16.34
C MET A 1 76.51 -70.02 -15.93
N ASN A 2 75.87 -69.30 -16.84
CA ASN A 2 75.30 -67.97 -16.57
C ASN A 2 73.80 -68.11 -16.32
N ILE A 3 73.37 -67.72 -15.12
CA ILE A 3 71.96 -67.68 -14.71
C ILE A 3 71.39 -66.32 -15.16
N VAL A 4 70.49 -66.34 -16.14
CA VAL A 4 69.75 -65.17 -16.61
C VAL A 4 68.55 -64.96 -15.68
N GLN A 5 68.44 -63.78 -15.07
CA GLN A 5 67.26 -63.38 -14.31
C GLN A 5 66.10 -62.97 -15.23
N PRO A 6 64.84 -63.31 -14.91
CA PRO A 6 63.70 -62.85 -15.68
C PRO A 6 63.37 -61.38 -15.36
N THR A 7 63.33 -60.57 -16.41
CA THR A 7 63.02 -59.14 -16.37
C THR A 7 61.57 -58.87 -15.96
N CYS A 8 61.43 -57.93 -15.02
CA CYS A 8 60.22 -57.53 -14.33
C CYS A 8 59.38 -56.53 -15.16
N THR A 9 58.77 -56.95 -16.28
CA THR A 9 57.99 -56.05 -17.17
C THR A 9 56.47 -56.20 -17.06
N CYS A 10 55.95 -57.31 -16.51
CA CYS A 10 54.50 -57.51 -16.36
C CYS A 10 53.84 -56.68 -15.24
N ARG A 11 54.60 -56.24 -14.22
CA ARG A 11 54.03 -55.57 -13.03
C ARG A 11 53.70 -54.09 -13.26
N ALA A 12 54.43 -53.43 -14.16
CA ALA A 12 54.22 -52.01 -14.48
C ALA A 12 52.94 -51.78 -15.29
N LYS A 13 52.65 -52.67 -16.26
CA LYS A 13 51.47 -52.56 -17.14
C LYS A 13 50.14 -52.77 -16.39
N ARG A 14 50.10 -53.67 -15.39
CA ARG A 14 48.93 -53.84 -14.51
C ARG A 14 48.66 -52.62 -13.62
N ARG A 15 49.71 -51.97 -13.11
CA ARG A 15 49.57 -50.75 -12.29
C ARG A 15 49.04 -49.57 -13.08
N GLN A 16 49.49 -49.37 -14.32
CA GLN A 16 48.95 -48.29 -15.17
C GLN A 16 47.46 -48.46 -15.49
N VAL A 17 47.01 -49.67 -15.84
CA VAL A 17 45.57 -49.93 -16.14
C VAL A 17 44.69 -49.73 -14.90
N GLN A 18 45.16 -50.13 -13.72
CA GLN A 18 44.42 -49.91 -12.47
C GLN A 18 44.33 -48.43 -12.08
N VAL A 19 45.39 -47.64 -12.27
CA VAL A 19 45.40 -46.21 -11.95
C VAL A 19 44.47 -45.43 -12.89
N VAL A 20 44.47 -45.75 -14.18
CA VAL A 20 43.58 -45.11 -15.17
C VAL A 20 42.11 -45.47 -14.91
N GLY A 21 41.81 -46.74 -14.57
CA GLY A 21 40.47 -47.15 -14.16
C GLY A 21 39.99 -46.50 -12.86
N TRP A 22 40.90 -46.30 -11.89
CA TRP A 22 40.59 -45.63 -10.62
C TRP A 22 40.33 -44.13 -10.81
N LEU A 23 41.11 -43.44 -11.64
CA LEU A 23 40.91 -42.02 -11.99
C LEU A 23 39.62 -41.79 -12.78
N TYR A 24 39.32 -42.65 -13.77
CA TYR A 24 38.07 -42.61 -14.52
C TYR A 24 36.84 -42.81 -13.61
N ASN A 25 36.92 -43.75 -12.68
CA ASN A 25 35.84 -43.97 -11.71
C ASN A 25 35.72 -42.81 -10.71
N LYS A 26 36.83 -42.17 -10.33
CA LYS A 26 36.83 -41.00 -9.44
C LYS A 26 36.20 -39.76 -10.08
N GLU A 27 36.40 -39.54 -11.39
CA GLU A 27 35.71 -38.45 -12.11
C GLU A 27 34.22 -38.75 -12.34
N LYS A 28 33.86 -40.00 -12.60
CA LYS A 28 32.47 -40.45 -12.68
C LYS A 28 31.75 -40.28 -11.33
N LEU A 29 32.39 -40.70 -10.24
CA LEU A 29 31.92 -40.49 -8.87
C LEU A 29 31.87 -39.00 -8.51
N LYS A 30 32.85 -38.17 -8.92
CA LYS A 30 32.78 -36.71 -8.74
C LYS A 30 31.62 -36.08 -9.49
N LYS A 31 31.29 -36.56 -10.70
CA LYS A 31 30.11 -36.12 -11.46
C LYS A 31 28.81 -36.56 -10.81
N GLU A 32 28.77 -37.71 -10.15
CA GLU A 32 27.64 -38.16 -9.32
C GLU A 32 27.56 -37.42 -7.97
N LEU A 33 28.69 -36.93 -7.43
CA LEU A 33 28.81 -36.25 -6.14
C LEU A 33 28.65 -34.72 -6.21
N ILE A 34 28.52 -34.11 -7.39
CA ILE A 34 28.08 -32.73 -7.47
C ILE A 34 26.57 -32.74 -7.24
N ASN A 35 26.19 -32.54 -5.99
CA ASN A 35 24.81 -32.36 -5.59
C ASN A 35 24.28 -31.08 -6.26
N ARG A 36 23.69 -31.25 -7.45
CA ARG A 36 23.04 -30.15 -8.17
C ARG A 36 21.72 -29.88 -7.48
N VAL A 37 21.70 -28.78 -6.74
CA VAL A 37 20.50 -28.33 -6.02
C VAL A 37 19.44 -27.90 -7.03
N VAL A 38 19.83 -27.23 -8.12
CA VAL A 38 18.91 -26.67 -9.14
C VAL A 38 19.06 -27.41 -10.47
N LEU A 39 17.95 -27.70 -11.12
CA LEU A 39 17.92 -28.37 -12.43
C LEU A 39 18.23 -27.39 -13.56
N ALA A 40 19.01 -27.83 -14.54
CA ALA A 40 19.23 -27.11 -15.80
C ALA A 40 18.06 -27.32 -16.79
N ASP A 41 17.96 -26.44 -17.78
CA ASP A 41 17.02 -26.49 -18.91
C ASP A 41 16.88 -27.87 -19.54
N SER A 42 18.00 -28.50 -19.92
CA SER A 42 18.06 -29.86 -20.48
C SER A 42 17.49 -30.93 -19.54
N GLU A 43 17.65 -30.77 -18.22
CA GLU A 43 17.08 -31.69 -17.22
C GLU A 43 15.56 -31.47 -17.08
N ILE A 44 15.12 -30.21 -17.11
CA ILE A 44 13.71 -29.84 -17.12
C ILE A 44 13.03 -30.43 -18.37
N GLU A 45 13.61 -30.22 -19.55
CA GLU A 45 13.10 -30.74 -20.82
C GLU A 45 13.00 -32.27 -20.81
N ALA A 46 14.03 -32.96 -20.29
CA ALA A 46 13.98 -34.41 -20.14
C ALA A 46 12.85 -34.89 -19.22
N LEU A 47 12.57 -34.18 -18.12
CA LEU A 47 11.47 -34.49 -17.21
C LEU A 47 10.09 -34.17 -17.80
N VAL A 48 9.99 -33.13 -18.61
CA VAL A 48 8.78 -32.80 -19.35
C VAL A 48 8.44 -33.93 -20.32
N HIS A 49 9.42 -34.46 -21.06
CA HIS A 49 9.19 -35.59 -21.96
C HIS A 49 8.95 -36.92 -21.25
N LYS A 50 9.72 -37.22 -20.19
CA LYS A 50 9.70 -38.53 -19.52
C LYS A 50 8.56 -38.69 -18.52
N SER A 51 8.32 -37.68 -17.69
CA SER A 51 7.36 -37.74 -16.57
C SER A 51 6.21 -36.77 -16.71
N GLN A 52 6.07 -36.09 -17.87
CA GLN A 52 5.03 -35.09 -18.11
C GLN A 52 5.02 -34.00 -17.02
N LEU A 53 6.21 -33.56 -16.59
CA LEU A 53 6.38 -32.59 -15.50
C LEU A 53 5.48 -31.35 -15.67
N LEU A 54 5.30 -30.89 -16.91
CA LEU A 54 4.46 -29.77 -17.29
C LEU A 54 3.57 -30.13 -18.47
N GLU A 55 2.25 -30.01 -18.30
CA GLU A 55 1.30 -30.04 -19.41
C GLU A 55 0.98 -28.63 -19.89
N LYS A 56 0.56 -28.54 -21.16
CA LYS A 56 0.30 -27.28 -21.87
C LYS A 56 1.52 -26.34 -21.88
N HIS A 57 2.74 -26.85 -21.70
CA HIS A 57 3.96 -26.04 -21.65
C HIS A 57 4.36 -25.49 -23.03
N ASP A 58 5.14 -24.41 -23.03
CA ASP A 58 5.85 -23.92 -24.20
C ASP A 58 7.34 -24.24 -24.07
N PRO A 59 7.96 -24.99 -25.02
CA PRO A 59 9.40 -25.24 -25.00
C PRO A 59 10.26 -23.96 -24.93
N GLN A 60 9.81 -22.84 -25.49
CA GLN A 60 10.54 -21.57 -25.46
C GLN A 60 10.62 -20.95 -24.05
N ASN A 61 9.74 -21.39 -23.15
CA ASN A 61 9.69 -20.93 -21.77
C ASN A 61 10.61 -21.71 -20.83
N ILE A 62 11.29 -22.76 -21.31
CA ILE A 62 12.39 -23.39 -20.59
C ILE A 62 13.64 -22.52 -20.78
N GLN A 63 14.18 -21.98 -19.69
CA GLN A 63 15.30 -21.04 -19.73
C GLN A 63 16.35 -21.36 -18.66
N ASN A 64 17.57 -21.69 -19.07
CA ASN A 64 18.77 -21.92 -18.25
C ASN A 64 18.58 -22.90 -17.07
N CYS A 65 17.87 -22.48 -16.02
CA CYS A 65 17.59 -23.23 -14.79
C CYS A 65 16.15 -23.08 -14.28
N CYS A 66 15.24 -22.58 -15.12
CA CYS A 66 13.87 -22.29 -14.74
C CYS A 66 12.89 -22.54 -15.90
N TYR A 67 11.62 -22.59 -15.55
CA TYR A 67 10.52 -22.55 -16.51
C TYR A 67 9.67 -21.30 -16.26
N ILE A 68 9.27 -20.63 -17.34
CA ILE A 68 8.48 -19.42 -17.30
C ILE A 68 6.98 -19.76 -17.41
N LEU A 69 6.23 -19.50 -16.34
CA LEU A 69 4.79 -19.71 -16.22
C LEU A 69 4.02 -18.61 -16.94
N ARG A 70 2.89 -18.97 -17.56
CA ARG A 70 2.07 -18.07 -18.36
C ARG A 70 0.70 -17.80 -17.77
N VAL A 71 0.14 -16.65 -18.12
CA VAL A 71 -1.23 -16.26 -17.77
C VAL A 71 -2.23 -17.22 -18.41
N GLY A 72 -3.01 -17.90 -17.58
CA GLY A 72 -4.15 -18.71 -18.00
C GLY A 72 -5.46 -17.93 -17.88
N LYS A 73 -6.08 -17.99 -16.70
CA LYS A 73 -7.35 -17.29 -16.40
C LYS A 73 -7.14 -16.25 -15.32
N VAL A 74 -7.87 -15.15 -15.38
CA VAL A 74 -7.81 -14.07 -14.38
C VAL A 74 -9.15 -13.95 -13.69
N PHE A 75 -9.14 -13.81 -12.37
CA PHE A 75 -10.33 -13.64 -11.55
C PHE A 75 -10.34 -12.24 -10.94
N GLN A 76 -11.48 -11.57 -11.05
CA GLN A 76 -11.68 -10.25 -10.45
C GLN A 76 -11.89 -10.39 -8.93
N SER A 77 -11.24 -9.51 -8.18
CA SER A 77 -11.47 -9.39 -6.73
C SER A 77 -12.93 -8.98 -6.45
N GLN A 78 -13.45 -9.36 -5.28
CA GLN A 78 -14.85 -9.19 -4.85
C GLN A 78 -15.90 -10.03 -5.59
N THR A 79 -15.88 -10.11 -6.92
CA THR A 79 -16.87 -10.88 -7.69
C THR A 79 -16.48 -12.35 -7.83
N GLY A 80 -15.18 -12.63 -8.00
CA GLY A 80 -14.67 -13.96 -8.32
C GLY A 80 -15.03 -14.43 -9.72
N ASP A 81 -15.57 -13.54 -10.56
CA ASP A 81 -15.85 -13.83 -11.96
C ASP A 81 -14.56 -13.80 -12.77
N GLU A 82 -14.54 -14.58 -13.85
CA GLU A 82 -13.45 -14.54 -14.81
C GLU A 82 -13.43 -13.18 -15.51
N GLU A 83 -12.30 -12.49 -15.43
CA GLU A 83 -12.09 -11.21 -16.09
C GLU A 83 -11.94 -11.43 -17.59
N VAL A 84 -12.72 -10.72 -18.40
CA VAL A 84 -12.54 -10.70 -19.86
C VAL A 84 -12.70 -9.26 -20.31
N ILE A 85 -11.62 -8.46 -20.24
CA ILE A 85 -11.65 -7.06 -20.70
C ILE A 85 -11.30 -7.03 -22.19
N GLY A 86 -12.10 -6.32 -22.97
CA GLY A 86 -11.74 -5.89 -24.33
C GLY A 86 -12.04 -6.91 -25.43
N LEU A 87 -13.13 -6.67 -26.14
CA LEU A 87 -13.27 -7.03 -27.55
C LEU A 87 -12.70 -5.86 -28.36
N THR A 88 -11.42 -5.85 -28.67
CA THR A 88 -10.89 -4.81 -29.58
C THR A 88 -11.49 -5.02 -30.97
N SER A 89 -12.47 -4.20 -31.35
CA SER A 89 -12.92 -4.11 -32.73
C SER A 89 -11.90 -3.27 -33.49
N ASN A 90 -11.07 -3.90 -34.30
CA ASN A 90 -10.36 -3.17 -35.36
C ASN A 90 -11.43 -2.65 -36.34
N SER A 91 -11.77 -1.37 -36.20
CA SER A 91 -12.51 -0.60 -37.21
C SER A 91 -11.57 -0.25 -38.36
N GLN A 92 -11.14 -1.26 -39.12
CA GLN A 92 -10.67 -1.14 -40.50
C GLN A 92 -10.53 -2.56 -41.06
N GLY A 93 -11.15 -2.79 -42.22
CA GLY A 93 -11.62 -4.10 -42.66
C GLY A 93 -10.60 -5.25 -42.74
N LYS A 94 -11.16 -6.46 -42.65
CA LYS A 94 -10.58 -7.82 -42.69
C LYS A 94 -10.26 -8.43 -41.31
N GLY A 95 -11.18 -9.29 -40.85
CA GLY A 95 -10.98 -10.25 -39.75
C GLY A 95 -11.03 -9.63 -38.35
N LYS A 96 -12.18 -9.75 -37.65
CA LYS A 96 -12.30 -9.35 -36.24
C LYS A 96 -11.61 -10.39 -35.35
N THR A 97 -10.32 -10.22 -35.06
CA THR A 97 -9.66 -11.01 -34.00
C THR A 97 -9.94 -10.36 -32.65
N ARG A 98 -10.70 -11.05 -31.80
CA ARG A 98 -10.98 -10.63 -30.42
C ARG A 98 -9.72 -10.86 -29.59
N LYS A 99 -9.02 -9.80 -29.17
CA LYS A 99 -7.87 -9.92 -28.27
C LYS A 99 -8.32 -9.64 -26.84
N VAL A 100 -8.44 -10.69 -26.02
CA VAL A 100 -8.68 -10.56 -24.58
C VAL A 100 -7.48 -9.85 -23.95
N VAL A 101 -7.74 -8.86 -23.11
CA VAL A 101 -6.74 -8.10 -22.37
C VAL A 101 -7.07 -8.19 -20.90
N TYR A 102 -6.04 -8.34 -20.07
CA TYR A 102 -6.14 -8.25 -18.62
C TYR A 102 -5.41 -7.02 -18.12
N GLU A 103 -5.87 -6.50 -17.00
CA GLU A 103 -5.45 -5.21 -16.51
C GLU A 103 -5.45 -5.18 -14.99
N ILE A 104 -4.39 -4.63 -14.41
CA ILE A 104 -4.28 -4.39 -12.98
C ILE A 104 -4.02 -2.90 -12.74
N GLY A 105 -5.03 -2.21 -12.21
CA GLY A 105 -4.96 -0.81 -11.85
C GLY A 105 -4.14 -0.55 -10.59
N PRO A 106 -3.83 0.73 -10.29
CA PRO A 106 -3.12 1.10 -9.07
C PRO A 106 -3.81 0.58 -7.81
N SER A 107 -3.02 0.01 -6.90
CA SER A 107 -3.47 -0.67 -5.68
C SER A 107 -4.42 -1.85 -5.90
N GLU A 108 -4.71 -2.27 -7.13
CA GLU A 108 -5.63 -3.36 -7.41
C GLU A 108 -4.99 -4.71 -7.12
N THR A 109 -5.81 -5.67 -6.69
CA THR A 109 -5.42 -7.08 -6.55
C THR A 109 -6.12 -7.94 -7.60
N LYS A 110 -5.38 -8.83 -8.25
CA LYS A 110 -5.92 -9.83 -9.20
C LYS A 110 -5.40 -11.21 -8.87
N ILE A 111 -6.24 -12.23 -9.06
CA ILE A 111 -5.83 -13.63 -8.93
C ILE A 111 -5.73 -14.23 -10.32
N VAL A 112 -4.56 -14.72 -10.69
CA VAL A 112 -4.28 -15.30 -12.00
C VAL A 112 -3.99 -16.79 -11.85
N LYS A 113 -4.76 -17.66 -12.50
CA LYS A 113 -4.40 -19.07 -12.69
C LYS A 113 -3.37 -19.18 -13.80
N THR A 114 -2.32 -19.97 -13.60
CA THR A 114 -1.35 -20.27 -14.68
C THR A 114 -1.99 -21.13 -15.76
N LEU A 115 -1.45 -21.06 -16.98
CA LEU A 115 -1.89 -21.93 -18.08
C LEU A 115 -1.42 -23.38 -17.88
N GLU A 116 -0.22 -23.55 -17.32
CA GLU A 116 0.40 -24.84 -17.11
C GLU A 116 -0.29 -25.68 -16.02
N TYR A 117 -0.29 -26.99 -16.24
CA TYR A 117 -0.62 -27.99 -15.24
C TYR A 117 0.65 -28.75 -14.86
N ILE A 118 0.98 -28.77 -13.57
CA ILE A 118 2.23 -29.36 -13.08
C ILE A 118 1.97 -30.76 -12.53
N LYS A 119 2.86 -31.69 -12.85
CA LYS A 119 2.91 -33.03 -12.25
C LYS A 119 4.29 -33.25 -11.64
N MET A 120 4.44 -32.89 -10.37
CA MET A 120 5.71 -32.87 -9.68
C MET A 120 6.16 -34.29 -9.28
N PRO A 121 7.34 -34.76 -9.71
CA PRO A 121 7.88 -36.04 -9.26
C PRO A 121 8.18 -36.07 -7.76
N ASP A 122 8.21 -37.27 -7.19
CA ASP A 122 8.39 -37.49 -5.74
C ASP A 122 9.79 -37.05 -5.22
N ASN A 123 10.76 -36.88 -6.11
CA ASN A 123 12.14 -36.51 -5.80
C ASN A 123 12.52 -35.09 -6.24
N ILE A 124 11.54 -34.26 -6.59
CA ILE A 124 11.74 -32.88 -7.05
C ILE A 124 10.76 -31.98 -6.30
N CYS A 125 11.23 -30.79 -5.92
CA CYS A 125 10.36 -29.69 -5.53
C CYS A 125 10.64 -28.48 -6.40
N ALA A 126 9.80 -27.45 -6.32
CA ALA A 126 10.07 -26.20 -7.02
C ALA A 126 9.74 -24.99 -6.16
N THR A 127 10.35 -23.87 -6.47
CA THR A 127 9.98 -22.55 -5.95
C THR A 127 9.54 -21.71 -7.11
N TYR A 128 8.42 -21.00 -7.00
CA TYR A 128 8.03 -20.01 -8.02
C TYR A 128 8.12 -18.59 -7.46
N SER A 129 8.49 -17.65 -8.33
CA SER A 129 8.87 -16.29 -7.98
C SER A 129 8.43 -15.31 -9.06
N PRO A 130 8.28 -14.02 -8.72
CA PRO A 130 7.90 -13.01 -9.69
C PRO A 130 8.99 -12.81 -10.75
N LEU A 131 8.58 -12.34 -11.92
CA LEU A 131 9.49 -11.88 -12.97
C LEU A 131 9.97 -10.47 -12.66
N TYR A 132 11.27 -10.22 -12.86
CA TYR A 132 11.85 -8.90 -12.65
C TYR A 132 11.10 -7.80 -13.41
N ARG A 133 10.70 -8.08 -14.67
CA ARG A 133 9.94 -7.15 -15.51
C ARG A 133 8.57 -6.73 -14.97
N LEU A 134 7.95 -7.57 -14.12
CA LEU A 134 6.69 -7.25 -13.45
C LEU A 134 6.97 -6.48 -12.16
N SER A 135 7.95 -6.92 -11.38
CA SER A 135 8.37 -6.23 -10.15
C SER A 135 8.89 -4.82 -10.43
N SER A 136 9.61 -4.60 -11.53
CA SER A 136 10.09 -3.27 -11.95
C SER A 136 8.95 -2.34 -12.35
N LYS A 137 7.77 -2.88 -12.72
CA LYS A 137 6.54 -2.12 -12.98
C LYS A 137 5.67 -1.96 -11.72
N GLY A 138 6.18 -2.32 -10.55
CA GLY A 138 5.44 -2.25 -9.30
C GLY A 138 4.41 -3.37 -9.09
N VAL A 139 4.43 -4.43 -9.89
CA VAL A 139 3.56 -5.60 -9.70
C VAL A 139 4.25 -6.64 -8.83
N MET A 140 3.62 -7.00 -7.72
CA MET A 140 4.13 -7.95 -6.73
C MET A 140 3.32 -9.24 -6.73
N LEU A 141 4.02 -10.36 -6.59
CA LEU A 141 3.43 -11.69 -6.38
C LEU A 141 3.35 -11.98 -4.87
N LEU A 142 2.14 -12.05 -4.31
CA LEU A 142 1.92 -12.25 -2.87
C LEU A 142 2.18 -13.68 -2.39
N ASN A 143 1.86 -14.67 -3.21
CA ASN A 143 1.81 -16.07 -2.79
C ASN A 143 3.04 -16.89 -3.20
N ALA A 144 4.19 -16.25 -3.42
CA ALA A 144 5.43 -16.95 -3.78
C ALA A 144 5.76 -18.05 -2.76
N SER A 145 5.72 -19.31 -3.20
CA SER A 145 5.83 -20.48 -2.32
C SER A 145 6.61 -21.62 -2.94
N ILE A 146 6.75 -22.69 -2.17
CA ILE A 146 7.27 -23.99 -2.60
C ILE A 146 6.11 -24.80 -3.22
N VAL A 147 6.41 -25.52 -4.30
CA VAL A 147 5.61 -26.59 -4.90
C VAL A 147 6.19 -27.91 -4.42
N GLU A 148 5.41 -28.67 -3.67
CA GLU A 148 5.87 -29.88 -2.99
C GLU A 148 6.01 -31.07 -3.95
N PRO A 149 6.87 -32.05 -3.63
CA PRO A 149 6.95 -33.30 -4.36
C PRO A 149 5.61 -34.04 -4.37
N GLY A 150 5.23 -34.64 -5.50
CA GLY A 150 3.94 -35.32 -5.65
C GLY A 150 2.72 -34.38 -5.74
N TYR A 151 2.95 -33.08 -5.96
CA TYR A 151 1.90 -32.12 -6.31
C TYR A 151 1.46 -32.30 -7.76
N GLU A 152 0.15 -32.40 -8.00
CA GLU A 152 -0.45 -32.38 -9.33
C GLU A 152 -1.55 -31.31 -9.40
N GLY A 153 -1.39 -30.31 -10.25
CA GLY A 153 -2.34 -29.21 -10.35
C GLY A 153 -1.81 -27.97 -11.07
N PRO A 154 -2.71 -27.01 -11.37
CA PRO A 154 -2.33 -25.69 -11.83
C PRO A 154 -1.88 -24.79 -10.67
N LEU A 155 -1.04 -23.79 -10.94
CA LEU A 155 -0.65 -22.78 -9.97
C LEU A 155 -1.49 -21.51 -10.09
N SER A 156 -1.31 -20.61 -9.13
CA SER A 156 -1.92 -19.29 -9.14
C SER A 156 -0.92 -18.22 -8.71
N CYS A 157 -1.13 -17.02 -9.23
CA CYS A 157 -0.36 -15.82 -8.94
C CYS A 157 -1.32 -14.76 -8.39
N PHE A 158 -1.09 -14.35 -7.15
CA PHE A 158 -1.86 -13.31 -6.48
C PHE A 158 -1.10 -12.01 -6.67
N LEU A 159 -1.56 -11.19 -7.62
CA LEU A 159 -0.86 -10.02 -8.09
C LEU A 159 -1.43 -8.77 -7.43
N VAL A 160 -0.54 -7.88 -6.99
CA VAL A 160 -0.88 -6.55 -6.49
C VAL A 160 -0.06 -5.53 -7.25
N ASN A 161 -0.70 -4.46 -7.70
CA ASN A 161 -0.01 -3.35 -8.34
C ASN A 161 0.20 -2.19 -7.35
N PHE A 162 1.44 -1.93 -6.96
CA PHE A 162 1.83 -0.79 -6.12
C PHE A 162 2.21 0.46 -6.91
N SER A 163 2.30 0.37 -8.24
CA SER A 163 2.59 1.55 -9.06
C SER A 163 1.38 2.45 -9.19
N SER A 164 1.62 3.70 -9.58
CA SER A 164 0.58 4.66 -9.98
C SER A 164 0.05 4.40 -11.39
N GLU A 165 0.67 3.49 -12.14
CA GLU A 165 0.31 3.20 -13.52
C GLU A 165 -0.48 1.89 -13.61
N ARG A 166 -1.26 1.78 -14.67
CA ARG A 166 -2.04 0.59 -14.99
C ARG A 166 -1.15 -0.37 -15.77
N VAL A 167 -1.07 -1.62 -15.32
CA VAL A 167 -0.28 -2.65 -15.99
C VAL A 167 -1.20 -3.60 -16.74
N THR A 168 -0.95 -3.78 -18.02
CA THR A 168 -1.70 -4.70 -18.88
C THR A 168 -0.89 -5.94 -19.19
N PHE A 169 -1.58 -7.06 -19.33
CA PHE A 169 -1.03 -8.34 -19.78
C PHE A 169 -2.08 -9.09 -20.59
N PHE A 170 -1.63 -9.95 -21.49
CA PHE A 170 -2.48 -10.73 -22.39
C PHE A 170 -2.54 -12.19 -21.93
N PRO A 171 -3.52 -12.98 -22.42
CA PRO A 171 -3.46 -14.43 -22.32
C PRO A 171 -2.12 -14.94 -22.84
N GLU A 172 -1.57 -15.94 -22.15
CA GLU A 172 -0.27 -16.56 -22.43
C GLU A 172 0.97 -15.68 -22.17
N ASP A 173 0.82 -14.43 -21.72
CA ASP A 173 1.98 -13.63 -21.29
C ASP A 173 2.68 -14.28 -20.09
N ASP A 174 3.99 -14.11 -19.98
CA ASP A 174 4.70 -14.64 -18.82
C ASP A 174 4.40 -13.87 -17.53
N ILE A 175 4.14 -14.62 -16.47
CA ILE A 175 3.69 -14.09 -15.18
C ILE A 175 4.62 -14.41 -14.01
N ALA A 176 5.24 -15.59 -14.01
CA ALA A 176 6.12 -16.03 -12.94
C ALA A 176 7.19 -16.96 -13.50
N LYS A 177 8.26 -17.18 -12.75
CA LYS A 177 9.26 -18.20 -13.07
C LYS A 177 9.28 -19.26 -11.98
N MET A 178 9.49 -20.51 -12.39
CA MET A 178 9.59 -21.66 -11.52
C MET A 178 10.99 -22.25 -11.62
N ILE A 179 11.63 -22.43 -10.46
CA ILE A 179 12.97 -22.99 -10.32
C ILE A 179 12.82 -24.35 -9.66
N PHE A 180 13.33 -25.39 -10.30
CA PHE A 180 13.21 -26.76 -9.82
C PHE A 180 14.43 -27.17 -9.04
N HIS A 181 14.20 -27.91 -7.96
CA HIS A 181 15.23 -28.38 -7.06
C HIS A 181 15.15 -29.90 -6.92
N LYS A 182 16.31 -30.56 -7.03
CA LYS A 182 16.40 -32.00 -6.81
C LYS A 182 16.50 -32.29 -5.33
N LEU A 183 15.74 -33.28 -4.86
CA LEU A 183 15.87 -33.79 -3.50
C LEU A 183 16.95 -34.87 -3.45
N ASP A 184 17.76 -34.84 -2.39
CA ASP A 184 18.75 -35.89 -2.11
C ASP A 184 18.07 -37.24 -1.87
N ASN A 185 16.93 -37.22 -1.19
CA ASN A 185 16.14 -38.39 -0.85
C ASN A 185 14.66 -38.10 -1.06
N THR A 186 13.91 -39.11 -1.50
CA THR A 186 12.44 -39.04 -1.55
C THR A 186 11.88 -38.93 -0.13
N PRO A 187 10.85 -38.09 0.13
CA PRO A 187 10.22 -37.99 1.43
C PRO A 187 9.69 -39.35 1.92
N VAL A 188 10.01 -39.71 3.18
CA VAL A 188 9.59 -40.99 3.79
C VAL A 188 8.06 -41.10 3.87
N ASN A 189 7.38 -40.00 4.15
CA ASN A 189 5.92 -39.92 4.22
C ASN A 189 5.41 -38.89 3.21
N LEU A 190 5.45 -39.26 1.93
CA LEU A 190 5.02 -38.41 0.83
C LEU A 190 3.49 -38.19 0.88
N LYS A 191 3.08 -36.93 1.01
CA LYS A 191 1.67 -36.53 0.94
C LYS A 191 1.37 -35.95 -0.44
N ARG A 192 0.88 -36.81 -1.35
CA ARG A 192 0.50 -36.37 -2.69
C ARG A 192 -0.73 -35.47 -2.64
N LYS A 193 -0.70 -34.39 -3.44
CA LYS A 193 -1.80 -33.44 -3.55
C LYS A 193 -2.21 -33.32 -5.01
N ILE A 194 -3.29 -34.01 -5.37
CA ILE A 194 -3.83 -34.00 -6.74
C ILE A 194 -5.06 -33.09 -6.74
N ILE A 195 -5.02 -32.04 -7.55
CA ILE A 195 -6.07 -31.04 -7.67
C ILE A 195 -6.57 -31.02 -9.11
N SER A 196 -7.88 -31.19 -9.29
CA SER A 196 -8.50 -31.01 -10.59
C SER A 196 -8.60 -29.54 -10.95
N GLU A 197 -8.44 -29.23 -12.24
CA GLU A 197 -8.47 -27.85 -12.76
C GLU A 197 -9.77 -27.12 -12.38
N THR A 198 -10.92 -27.80 -12.50
CA THR A 198 -12.24 -27.24 -12.15
C THR A 198 -12.41 -26.93 -10.66
N ASN A 199 -11.94 -27.81 -9.78
CA ASN A 199 -12.02 -27.55 -8.34
C ASN A 199 -11.09 -26.40 -7.96
N TYR A 200 -9.90 -26.34 -8.54
CA TYR A 200 -8.97 -25.24 -8.32
C TYR A 200 -9.53 -23.90 -8.79
N GLU A 201 -10.13 -23.84 -9.98
CA GLU A 201 -10.79 -22.62 -10.47
C GLU A 201 -11.91 -22.15 -9.52
N ARG A 202 -12.72 -23.08 -9.00
CA ARG A 202 -13.74 -22.76 -8.00
C ARG A 202 -13.12 -22.18 -6.72
N ASP A 203 -12.02 -22.77 -6.25
CA ASP A 203 -11.31 -22.31 -5.06
C ASP A 203 -10.69 -20.92 -5.26
N LEU A 204 -10.13 -20.65 -6.45
CA LEU A 204 -9.61 -19.33 -6.80
C LEU A 204 -10.72 -18.29 -6.91
N ALA A 205 -11.85 -18.61 -7.53
CA ALA A 205 -13.02 -17.73 -7.58
C ALA A 205 -13.56 -17.40 -6.17
N MET A 206 -13.62 -18.40 -5.29
CA MET A 206 -14.00 -18.20 -3.89
C MET A 206 -12.95 -17.40 -3.11
N ALA A 207 -11.67 -17.58 -3.39
CA ALA A 207 -10.60 -16.80 -2.79
C ALA A 207 -10.68 -15.33 -3.26
N ALA A 208 -10.89 -15.08 -4.55
CA ALA A 208 -11.01 -13.74 -5.13
C ALA A 208 -12.11 -12.91 -4.48
N LYS A 209 -13.24 -13.53 -4.12
CA LYS A 209 -14.33 -12.89 -3.36
C LYS A 209 -13.91 -12.36 -1.99
N LYS A 210 -12.84 -12.91 -1.39
CA LYS A 210 -12.32 -12.48 -0.07
C LYS A 210 -11.35 -11.31 -0.17
N TYR A 211 -10.81 -11.02 -1.36
CA TYR A 211 -9.92 -9.88 -1.55
C TYR A 211 -10.73 -8.61 -1.81
N HIS A 212 -10.28 -7.52 -1.19
CA HIS A 212 -10.77 -6.17 -1.51
C HIS A 212 -10.32 -5.79 -2.93
N GLN A 213 -11.06 -4.87 -3.57
CA GLN A 213 -10.66 -4.37 -4.88
C GLN A 213 -9.30 -3.66 -4.82
N THR A 214 -9.04 -2.91 -3.75
CA THR A 214 -7.72 -2.31 -3.47
C THR A 214 -7.01 -3.02 -2.31
N PHE A 215 -5.69 -3.17 -2.40
CA PHE A 215 -4.84 -4.00 -1.54
C PHE A 215 -4.89 -3.68 -0.03
N LEU A 216 -5.44 -2.53 0.37
CA LEU A 216 -5.63 -2.15 1.77
C LEU A 216 -6.97 -1.44 2.00
N ASP A 217 -7.94 -1.61 1.09
CA ASP A 217 -9.19 -0.82 1.11
C ASP A 217 -8.92 0.67 1.36
N VAL A 218 -7.93 1.20 0.62
CA VAL A 218 -7.44 2.59 0.81
C VAL A 218 -8.58 3.58 0.63
N THR A 219 -9.53 3.25 -0.23
CA THR A 219 -10.78 3.98 -0.42
C THR A 219 -11.56 4.10 0.89
N SER A 220 -11.87 3.00 1.59
CA SER A 220 -12.61 3.12 2.86
C SER A 220 -11.78 3.77 3.96
N ILE A 221 -10.47 3.60 3.95
CA ILE A 221 -9.58 4.31 4.89
C ILE A 221 -9.64 5.81 4.64
N SER A 222 -9.58 6.24 3.38
CA SER A 222 -9.65 7.65 2.99
C SER A 222 -11.01 8.27 3.28
N GLU A 223 -12.10 7.55 3.02
CA GLU A 223 -13.46 7.98 3.34
C GLU A 223 -13.66 8.10 4.84
N LYS A 224 -13.23 7.11 5.64
CA LYS A 224 -13.27 7.18 7.11
C LYS A 224 -12.42 8.33 7.64
N ALA A 225 -11.26 8.59 7.04
CA ALA A 225 -10.40 9.70 7.43
C ALA A 225 -11.06 11.06 7.13
N ALA A 226 -11.67 11.21 5.96
CA ALA A 226 -12.42 12.39 5.57
C ALA A 226 -13.65 12.61 6.48
N GLU A 227 -14.43 11.57 6.74
CA GLU A 227 -15.60 11.63 7.61
C GLU A 227 -15.21 12.02 9.06
N ASN A 228 -14.10 11.47 9.56
CA ASN A 228 -13.56 11.84 10.87
C ASN A 228 -13.05 13.28 10.92
N ALA A 229 -12.43 13.77 9.84
CA ALA A 229 -12.00 15.17 9.73
C ALA A 229 -13.21 16.12 9.70
N GLU A 230 -14.24 15.80 8.91
CA GLU A 230 -15.48 16.56 8.85
C GLU A 230 -16.21 16.61 10.19
N LYS A 231 -16.31 15.46 10.89
CA LYS A 231 -16.91 15.40 12.23
C LYS A 231 -16.17 16.29 13.22
N LYS A 232 -14.82 16.26 13.20
CA LYS A 232 -13.98 17.13 14.04
C LYS A 232 -14.17 18.61 13.72
N LEU A 233 -14.26 18.98 12.44
CA LEU A 233 -14.50 20.37 12.04
C LEU A 233 -15.88 20.86 12.50
N LYS A 234 -16.94 20.05 12.35
CA LYS A 234 -18.29 20.40 12.80
C LYS A 234 -18.37 20.55 14.32
N THR A 235 -17.75 19.65 15.09
CA THR A 235 -17.70 19.77 16.56
C THR A 235 -16.86 20.97 17.02
N PHE A 236 -15.74 21.24 16.36
CA PHE A 236 -14.93 22.42 16.64
C PHE A 236 -15.69 23.72 16.36
N ALA A 237 -16.32 23.84 15.19
CA ALA A 237 -17.13 25.00 14.82
C ALA A 237 -18.31 25.25 15.77
N LEU A 238 -18.98 24.17 16.20
CA LEU A 238 -20.05 24.25 17.18
C LEU A 238 -19.52 24.72 18.55
N SER A 239 -18.40 24.15 19.00
CA SER A 239 -17.75 24.55 20.26
C SER A 239 -17.34 26.02 20.24
N THR A 240 -16.64 26.48 19.21
CA THR A 240 -16.22 27.89 19.09
C THR A 240 -17.41 28.84 19.01
N SER A 241 -18.49 28.44 18.36
CA SER A 241 -19.71 29.26 18.30
C SER A 241 -20.37 29.39 19.67
N VAL A 242 -20.48 28.30 20.43
CA VAL A 242 -21.00 28.32 21.80
C VAL A 242 -20.13 29.19 22.71
N THR A 243 -18.80 29.05 22.62
CA THR A 243 -17.88 29.88 23.40
C THR A 243 -18.00 31.36 23.04
N LEU A 244 -18.11 31.70 21.76
CA LEU A 244 -18.30 33.08 21.31
C LEU A 244 -19.61 33.68 21.82
N ILE A 245 -20.71 32.91 21.75
CA ILE A 245 -22.01 33.33 22.28
C ILE A 245 -21.94 33.57 23.80
N LEU A 246 -21.26 32.69 24.55
CA LEU A 246 -21.07 32.87 25.99
C LEU A 246 -20.25 34.13 26.32
N ILE A 247 -19.19 34.42 25.56
CA ILE A 247 -18.38 35.63 25.74
C ILE A 247 -19.22 36.88 25.46
N VAL A 248 -19.99 36.89 24.37
CA VAL A 248 -20.87 38.02 24.03
C VAL A 248 -21.97 38.19 25.09
N ALA A 249 -22.60 37.09 25.52
CA ALA A 249 -23.63 37.12 26.56
C ALA A 249 -23.07 37.66 27.88
N PHE A 250 -21.86 37.24 28.27
CA PHE A 250 -21.18 37.75 29.45
C PHE A 250 -20.90 39.26 29.35
N ALA A 251 -20.35 39.72 28.23
CA ALA A 251 -20.12 41.15 27.98
C ALA A 251 -21.42 41.98 28.03
N THR A 252 -22.53 41.45 27.51
CA THR A 252 -23.83 42.14 27.59
C THR A 252 -24.44 42.12 29.00
N ALA A 253 -24.08 41.16 29.84
CA ALA A 253 -24.58 41.05 31.20
C ALA A 253 -23.83 41.96 32.19
N GLU A 254 -22.64 42.47 31.83
CA GLU A 254 -21.82 43.32 32.70
C GLU A 254 -22.58 44.49 33.35
N PRO A 255 -23.41 45.29 32.64
CA PRO A 255 -24.12 46.43 33.25
C PRO A 255 -25.20 45.99 34.25
N LEU A 256 -25.85 44.86 33.99
CA LEU A 256 -26.88 44.30 34.87
C LEU A 256 -26.24 43.67 36.10
N LEU A 257 -25.14 42.94 35.91
CA LEU A 257 -24.38 42.33 36.98
C LEU A 257 -23.76 43.39 37.90
N SER A 258 -23.23 44.48 37.32
CA SER A 258 -22.64 45.59 38.10
C SER A 258 -23.69 46.29 38.96
N LYS A 259 -24.90 46.50 38.42
CA LYS A 259 -26.01 47.10 39.18
C LYS A 259 -26.48 46.18 40.31
N TRP A 260 -26.65 44.90 40.02
CA TRP A 260 -27.05 43.90 41.02
C TRP A 260 -26.03 43.71 42.14
N LEU A 261 -24.73 43.67 41.81
CA LEU A 261 -23.64 43.61 42.79
C LEU A 261 -23.61 44.83 43.70
N TYR A 262 -23.82 46.03 43.13
CA TYR A 262 -23.88 47.28 43.89
C TYR A 262 -25.04 47.26 44.90
N GLU A 263 -26.25 46.93 44.45
CA GLU A 263 -27.45 46.89 45.32
C GLU A 263 -27.29 45.91 46.50
N ARG A 264 -26.56 44.81 46.30
CA ARG A 264 -26.42 43.76 47.33
C ARG A 264 -25.21 43.93 48.25
N THR A 265 -24.11 44.49 47.77
CA THR A 265 -22.83 44.54 48.51
C THR A 265 -22.33 45.94 48.81
N GLY A 266 -22.89 46.98 48.18
CA GLY A 266 -22.49 48.38 48.38
C GLY A 266 -21.09 48.73 47.87
N ILE A 267 -20.45 47.84 47.10
CA ILE A 267 -19.10 48.06 46.56
C ILE A 267 -19.21 48.88 45.26
N TYR A 268 -18.65 50.09 45.25
CA TYR A 268 -18.65 50.97 44.08
C TYR A 268 -17.85 50.38 42.92
N THR A 269 -18.51 50.20 41.77
CA THR A 269 -17.89 49.74 40.51
C THR A 269 -17.39 50.92 39.66
N LEU A 270 -16.44 50.65 38.75
CA LEU A 270 -15.78 51.67 37.91
C LEU A 270 -16.76 52.49 37.06
N THR A 271 -17.84 51.87 36.60
CA THR A 271 -18.90 52.49 35.79
C THR A 271 -19.68 53.54 36.57
N GLN A 272 -20.09 53.24 37.80
CA GLN A 272 -20.79 54.21 38.67
C GLN A 272 -19.90 55.39 39.06
N ARG A 273 -18.59 55.15 39.30
CA ARG A 273 -17.64 56.27 39.53
C ARG A 273 -17.57 57.21 38.34
N ILE A 274 -17.68 56.70 37.11
CA ILE A 274 -17.65 57.53 35.90
C ILE A 274 -18.96 58.33 35.78
N GLU A 275 -20.11 57.74 36.08
CA GLU A 275 -21.40 58.45 36.06
C GLU A 275 -21.46 59.55 37.13
N ASP A 276 -21.08 59.24 38.37
CA ASP A 276 -21.07 60.20 39.48
C ASP A 276 -20.09 61.36 39.22
N THR A 277 -18.90 61.08 38.66
CA THR A 277 -17.93 62.13 38.31
C THR A 277 -18.40 63.01 37.16
N LYS A 278 -19.17 62.45 36.21
CA LYS A 278 -19.79 63.23 35.14
C LYS A 278 -20.89 64.14 35.69
N LEU A 279 -21.74 63.62 36.56
CA LEU A 279 -22.80 64.39 37.22
C LEU A 279 -22.23 65.53 38.07
N LEU A 280 -21.16 65.27 38.82
CA LEU A 280 -20.45 66.29 39.61
C LEU A 280 -19.86 67.40 38.74
N LYS A 281 -19.27 67.07 37.59
CA LYS A 281 -18.75 68.07 36.65
C LYS A 281 -19.87 68.91 36.05
N ASP A 282 -21.00 68.30 35.71
CA ASP A 282 -22.15 69.01 35.15
C ASP A 282 -22.76 69.99 36.18
N LEU A 283 -22.82 69.60 37.46
CA LEU A 283 -23.23 70.48 38.56
C LEU A 283 -22.25 71.63 38.80
N GLN A 284 -20.94 71.36 38.80
CA GLN A 284 -19.91 72.39 38.94
C GLN A 284 -19.94 73.40 37.79
N ASN A 285 -20.16 72.93 36.56
CA ASN A 285 -20.28 73.79 35.40
C ASN A 285 -21.53 74.68 35.49
N ALA A 286 -22.64 74.17 36.02
CA ALA A 286 -23.85 74.95 36.27
C ALA A 286 -23.64 76.04 37.33
N GLU A 287 -22.95 75.73 38.44
CA GLU A 287 -22.61 76.72 39.47
C GLU A 287 -21.63 77.79 38.96
N LEU A 288 -20.65 77.40 38.14
CA LEU A 288 -19.69 78.32 37.54
C LEU A 288 -20.39 79.33 36.62
N LEU A 289 -21.36 78.87 35.83
CA LEU A 289 -22.17 79.72 34.95
C LEU A 289 -22.98 80.75 35.75
N ALA A 290 -23.59 80.33 36.87
CA ALA A 290 -24.33 81.23 37.75
C ALA A 290 -23.42 82.33 38.35
N LYS A 291 -22.19 81.98 38.79
CA LYS A 291 -21.22 82.97 39.30
C LYS A 291 -20.71 83.92 38.23
N ILE A 292 -20.54 83.46 36.99
CA ILE A 292 -20.15 84.34 35.86
C ILE A 292 -21.26 85.35 35.58
N GLU A 293 -22.52 84.95 35.70
CA GLU A 293 -23.68 85.83 35.52
C GLU A 293 -23.76 86.90 36.63
N GLU A 294 -23.48 86.52 37.88
CA GLU A 294 -23.43 87.43 39.02
C GLU A 294 -22.29 88.47 38.92
N LEU A 295 -21.08 88.03 38.55
CA LEU A 295 -19.93 88.93 38.33
C LEU A 295 -20.16 89.90 37.16
N LYS A 296 -20.86 89.48 36.11
CA LYS A 296 -21.25 90.38 35.01
C LYS A 296 -22.15 91.51 35.51
N LEU A 297 -23.11 91.21 36.38
CA LEU A 297 -24.01 92.19 37.01
C LEU A 297 -23.23 93.18 37.89
N GLU A 298 -22.21 92.72 38.62
CA GLU A 298 -21.39 93.56 39.50
C GLU A 298 -20.45 94.49 38.74
N VAL A 299 -19.81 94.01 37.66
CA VAL A 299 -19.01 94.85 36.75
C VAL A 299 -19.86 95.95 36.09
N GLN A 300 -21.13 95.66 35.81
CA GLN A 300 -22.06 96.65 35.25
C GLN A 300 -22.38 97.77 36.25
N LYS A 301 -22.50 97.45 37.54
CA LYS A 301 -22.69 98.44 38.64
C LYS A 301 -21.43 99.27 38.93
N LEU A 302 -20.24 98.68 38.78
CA LEU A 302 -18.98 99.41 38.96
C LEU A 302 -18.72 100.39 37.80
N LYS A 303 -19.08 100.03 36.56
CA LYS A 303 -19.02 100.95 35.41
C LYS A 303 -19.92 102.18 35.53
N SER A 304 -20.99 102.14 36.33
CA SER A 304 -21.84 103.30 36.61
C SER A 304 -21.31 104.23 37.72
N THR A 305 -20.24 103.87 38.44
CA THR A 305 -19.80 104.59 39.65
C THR A 305 -18.42 105.28 39.51
N GLN A 306 -17.72 105.14 38.37
CA GLN A 306 -16.51 105.91 38.06
C GLN A 306 -16.65 106.65 36.72
N VAL A 307 -16.98 107.95 36.77
CA VAL A 307 -16.23 109.12 36.22
C VAL A 307 -16.93 110.40 36.72
N PRO A 308 -16.19 111.32 37.39
CA PRO A 308 -16.19 112.70 36.91
C PRO A 308 -14.76 113.20 36.68
N GLY A 309 -14.56 113.95 35.58
CA GLY A 309 -13.70 115.14 35.63
C GLY A 309 -12.49 115.23 34.69
N LYS A 310 -12.67 116.09 33.67
CA LYS A 310 -11.80 117.19 33.17
C LYS A 310 -10.70 116.96 32.11
N SER A 311 -10.91 117.73 31.01
CA SER A 311 -9.99 118.57 30.19
C SER A 311 -8.72 117.93 29.61
N LYS A 312 -8.36 118.10 28.33
CA LYS A 312 -8.59 119.16 27.34
C LYS A 312 -8.84 118.53 25.97
#